data_AF-A0A378F2R4-F1
#
_entry.id   AF-A0A378F2R4-F1
#
_cell.length_a   1.000
_cell.length_b   1.000
_cell.length_c   1.000
_cell.angle_alpha   90.00
_cell.angle_beta   90.00
_cell.angle_gamma   90.00
#
_symmetry.space_group_name_H-M   'P 1'
#
loop_
_entity.id
_entity.type
_entity.pdbx_description
1 polymer ?
#
loop_
_entity_poly.entity_id
_entity_poly.type
_entity_poly.pdbx_seq_one_letter_code
_entity_poly.pdbx_strand_id
1 'polypeptide(L)'
;MKCQVLIKRLLWRTSQAVFTLWLLSVMIFCAMSLVKGDAASQRLAGTGSREQVTALRAQLGLDQPLAARYLQWAKGVMHGDWGTSYLNGRSVSTLIRERGGASLALGASASVLLVVIALGLGIYVGCTQAVSSTGASVFFPWDSWRYRNL
;
A
#
# COMPACT_ATOMS: atom_id res chain seq x y z
N MET A 1 -8.28 8.26 31.86
CA MET A 1 -7.35 7.16 31.47
C MET A 1 -7.63 6.55 30.07
N LYS A 2 -8.88 6.35 29.62
CA LYS A 2 -9.17 5.70 28.31
C LYS A 2 -8.65 6.47 27.07
N CYS A 3 -8.73 7.80 27.03
CA CYS A 3 -8.23 8.60 25.91
C CYS A 3 -6.70 8.50 25.72
N GLN A 4 -5.93 8.39 26.80
CA GLN A 4 -4.46 8.24 26.74
C GLN A 4 -4.06 6.90 26.07
N VAL A 5 -4.80 5.83 26.38
CA VAL A 5 -4.58 4.51 25.76
C VAL A 5 -4.99 4.51 24.28
N LEU A 6 -6.09 5.18 23.94
CA LEU A 6 -6.54 5.31 22.54
C LEU A 6 -5.56 6.13 21.69
N ILE A 7 -5.07 7.27 22.19
CA ILE A 7 -4.09 8.10 21.49
C ILE A 7 -2.78 7.33 21.29
N LYS A 8 -2.28 6.66 22.33
CA LYS A 8 -1.07 5.82 22.23
C LYS A 8 -1.23 4.69 21.21
N ARG A 9 -2.40 4.06 21.16
CA ARG A 9 -2.70 2.99 20.19
C ARG A 9 -2.82 3.52 18.77
N LEU A 10 -3.45 4.68 18.58
CA LEU A 10 -3.55 5.32 17.27
C LEU A 10 -2.16 5.72 16.76
N LEU A 11 -1.35 6.39 17.60
CA LEU A 11 0.03 6.76 17.26
C LEU A 11 0.88 5.53 16.90
N TRP A 12 0.75 4.44 17.66
CA TRP A 12 1.46 3.20 17.37
C TRP A 12 1.08 2.61 16.01
N ARG A 13 -0.22 2.54 15.71
CA ARG A 13 -0.70 2.01 14.42
C ARG A 13 -0.29 2.91 13.25
N THR A 14 -0.39 4.22 13.40
CA THR A 14 0.03 5.18 12.37
C THR A 14 1.53 5.08 12.14
N SER A 15 2.34 4.97 13.20
CA SER A 15 3.79 4.80 13.09
C SER A 15 4.16 3.50 12.35
N GLN A 16 3.50 2.39 12.67
CA GLN A 16 3.68 1.13 11.94
C GLN A 16 3.32 1.27 10.45
N ALA A 17 2.21 1.94 10.14
CA ALA A 17 1.80 2.18 8.75
C ALA A 17 2.81 3.04 7.98
N VAL A 18 3.25 4.15 8.59
CA VAL A 18 4.27 5.05 8.00
C VAL A 18 5.59 4.31 7.78
N PHE A 19 6.03 3.50 8.76
CA PHE A 19 7.26 2.72 8.63
C PHE A 19 7.18 1.70 7.48
N THR A 20 6.06 0.97 7.38
CA THR A 20 5.85 0.03 6.27
C THR A 20 5.82 0.73 4.91
N LEU A 21 5.14 1.87 4.80
CA LEU A 21 5.11 2.66 3.56
C LEU A 21 6.50 3.18 3.19
N TRP A 22 7.26 3.69 4.15
CA TRP A 22 8.62 4.15 3.95
C TRP A 22 9.52 3.00 3.48
N LEU A 23 9.50 1.87 4.18
CA LEU A 23 10.28 0.69 3.81
C LEU A 23 9.94 0.22 2.39
N LEU A 24 8.65 0.13 2.06
CA LEU A 24 8.19 -0.25 0.73
C LEU A 24 8.66 0.75 -0.33
N SER A 25 8.61 2.06 -0.07
CA SER A 25 9.09 3.06 -1.02
C SER A 25 10.59 2.94 -1.29
N VAL A 26 11.39 2.70 -0.24
CA VAL A 26 12.84 2.47 -0.39
C VAL A 26 13.09 1.19 -1.19
N MET A 27 12.36 0.11 -0.89
CA MET A 27 12.46 -1.15 -1.63
C MET A 27 12.14 -0.96 -3.12
N ILE A 28 11.07 -0.22 -3.45
CA ILE A 28 10.70 0.06 -4.85
C ILE A 28 11.79 0.91 -5.52
N PHE A 29 12.34 1.93 -4.86
CA PHE A 29 13.44 2.74 -5.39
C PHE A 29 14.69 1.90 -5.67
N CYS A 30 15.07 1.03 -4.73
CA CYS A 30 16.18 0.10 -4.91
C CYS A 30 15.91 -0.87 -6.06
N ALA A 31 14.71 -1.47 -6.12
CA ALA A 31 14.31 -2.37 -7.20
C ALA A 31 14.39 -1.68 -8.57
N MET A 32 13.86 -0.45 -8.69
CA MET A 32 13.94 0.35 -9.91
C MET A 32 15.37 0.72 -10.29
N SER A 33 16.27 0.88 -9.32
CA SER A 33 17.69 1.18 -9.57
C SER A 33 18.48 -0.05 -10.03
N LEU A 34 18.03 -1.25 -9.65
CA LEU A 34 18.62 -2.52 -10.11
C LEU A 34 18.20 -2.87 -11.54
N VAL A 35 17.06 -2.35 -12.01
CA VAL A 35 16.65 -2.47 -13.41
C VAL A 35 17.64 -1.65 -14.25
N LYS A 36 18.50 -2.35 -15.01
CA LYS A 36 19.57 -1.77 -15.85
C LYS A 36 19.07 -0.86 -17.01
N GLY A 37 17.78 -0.58 -17.10
CA GLY A 37 17.18 0.29 -18.11
C GLY A 37 16.95 1.69 -17.57
N ASP A 38 17.76 2.66 -18.02
CA ASP A 38 17.61 4.07 -17.65
C ASP A 38 16.29 4.63 -18.19
N ALA A 39 15.56 5.42 -17.40
CA ALA A 39 14.28 6.00 -17.81
C ALA A 39 14.41 6.88 -19.07
N ALA A 40 15.56 7.55 -19.26
CA ALA A 40 15.86 8.29 -20.48
C ALA A 40 15.97 7.37 -21.71
N SER A 41 16.61 6.21 -21.55
CA SER A 41 16.75 5.21 -22.62
C SER A 41 15.43 4.53 -22.97
N GLN A 42 14.54 4.30 -21.99
CA GLN A 42 13.21 3.75 -22.24
C GLN A 42 12.30 4.75 -22.95
N ARG A 43 12.39 6.04 -22.60
CA ARG A 43 11.58 7.08 -23.24
C ARG A 43 11.94 7.30 -24.71
N LEU A 44 13.21 7.12 -25.07
CA LEU A 44 13.73 7.31 -26.43
C LEU A 44 14.01 5.98 -27.15
N ALA A 45 13.50 4.86 -26.62
CA ALA A 45 13.75 3.54 -27.15
C ALA A 45 13.32 3.48 -28.64
N GLY A 46 14.31 3.46 -29.54
CA GLY A 46 14.11 3.38 -30.99
C GLY A 46 13.95 4.71 -31.74
N THR A 47 13.93 5.86 -31.07
CA THR A 47 13.68 7.17 -31.71
C THR A 47 14.71 8.25 -31.42
N GLY A 48 15.51 8.12 -30.36
CA GLY A 48 16.49 9.15 -29.96
C GLY A 48 17.93 8.80 -30.29
N SER A 49 18.73 9.81 -30.69
CA SER A 49 20.18 9.69 -30.79
C SER A 49 20.85 9.54 -29.41
N ARG A 50 22.08 9.05 -29.35
CA ARG A 50 22.83 8.91 -28.07
C ARG A 50 23.01 10.25 -27.37
N GLU A 51 23.16 11.34 -28.12
CA GLU A 51 23.25 12.70 -27.58
C GLU A 51 21.94 13.13 -26.92
N GLN A 52 20.79 12.83 -27.55
CA GLN A 52 19.47 13.14 -27.00
C GLN A 52 19.17 12.36 -25.71
N VAL A 53 19.60 11.09 -25.64
CA VAL A 53 19.47 10.28 -24.42
C VAL A 53 20.30 10.87 -23.28
N THR A 54 21.53 11.31 -23.56
CA THR A 54 22.43 11.90 -22.55
C THR A 54 21.91 13.26 -22.05
N ALA A 55 21.42 14.09 -22.97
CA ALA A 55 20.80 15.37 -22.61
C ALA A 55 19.53 15.18 -21.76
N LEU A 56 18.70 14.20 -22.11
CA LEU A 56 17.50 13.86 -21.34
C LEU A 56 17.86 13.29 -19.96
N ARG A 57 18.93 12.50 -19.87
CA ARG A 57 19.42 11.94 -18.59
C ARG A 57 19.84 13.03 -17.61
N ALA A 58 20.56 14.04 -18.09
CA ALA A 58 20.93 15.21 -17.30
C ALA A 58 19.71 16.03 -16.86
N GLN A 59 18.74 16.25 -17.76
CA GLN A 59 17.49 16.97 -17.43
C GLN A 59 16.64 16.26 -16.39
N LEU A 60 16.60 14.93 -16.43
CA LEU A 60 15.85 14.11 -15.47
C LEU A 60 16.60 13.89 -14.14
N GLY A 61 17.82 14.41 -14.00
CA GLY A 61 18.65 14.26 -12.80
C GLY A 61 19.06 12.82 -12.52
N LEU A 62 19.09 11.96 -13.54
CA LEU A 62 19.43 10.54 -13.44
C LEU A 62 20.93 10.33 -13.10
N ASP A 63 21.74 11.37 -13.24
CA ASP A 63 23.17 11.38 -12.88
C ASP A 63 23.43 11.63 -11.40
N GLN A 64 22.41 11.99 -10.62
CA GLN A 64 22.54 12.22 -9.19
C GLN A 64 22.56 10.91 -8.39
N PRO A 65 23.21 10.88 -7.20
CA PRO A 65 23.18 9.73 -6.30
C PRO A 65 21.75 9.32 -5.96
N LEU A 66 21.49 8.02 -5.86
CA LEU A 66 20.16 7.47 -5.58
C LEU A 66 19.53 8.07 -4.32
N ALA A 67 20.33 8.24 -3.26
CA ALA A 67 19.88 8.82 -2.00
C ALA A 67 19.40 10.28 -2.15
N ALA A 68 20.11 11.08 -2.95
CA ALA A 68 19.72 12.47 -3.20
C ALA A 68 18.38 12.54 -3.96
N ARG A 69 18.23 11.71 -5.00
CA ARG A 69 16.98 11.59 -5.78
C ARG A 69 15.80 11.16 -4.92
N TYR A 70 16.00 10.17 -4.05
CA TYR A 70 14.98 9.72 -3.11
C TYR A 70 14.58 10.81 -2.13
N LEU A 71 15.54 11.50 -1.52
CA LEU A 71 15.25 12.58 -0.56
C LEU A 71 14.51 13.75 -1.21
N GLN A 72 14.90 14.14 -2.42
CA GLN A 72 14.21 15.20 -3.16
C GLN A 72 12.77 14.82 -3.50
N TRP A 73 12.55 13.58 -3.97
CA TRP A 73 11.22 13.04 -4.23
C TRP A 73 10.39 12.95 -2.95
N ALA A 74 10.94 12.38 -1.87
CA ALA A 74 10.25 12.23 -0.60
C ALA A 74 9.84 13.59 -0.01
N LYS A 75 10.70 14.61 -0.13
CA LYS A 75 10.36 15.99 0.27
C LYS A 75 9.21 16.57 -0.55
N GLY A 76 9.20 16.35 -1.86
CA GLY A 76 8.08 16.74 -2.73
C GLY A 76 6.77 16.07 -2.31
N VAL A 77 6.79 14.76 -2.11
CA VAL A 77 5.61 13.97 -1.72
C VAL A 77 5.04 14.46 -0.39
N MET A 78 5.89 14.82 0.58
CA MET A 78 5.47 15.40 1.86
C MET A 78 4.78 16.76 1.72
N HIS A 79 5.05 17.51 0.64
CA HIS A 79 4.36 18.76 0.30
C HIS A 79 3.16 18.56 -0.65
N GLY A 80 2.82 17.31 -0.98
CA GLY A 80 1.74 16.97 -1.91
C GLY A 80 2.15 16.99 -3.40
N ASP A 81 3.43 17.19 -3.70
CA ASP A 81 3.97 17.11 -5.05
C ASP A 81 4.53 15.70 -5.33
N TRP A 82 3.81 14.94 -6.14
CA TRP A 82 4.17 13.59 -6.54
C TRP A 82 5.22 13.56 -7.67
N GLY A 83 5.55 14.72 -8.23
CA GLY A 83 6.45 14.86 -9.37
C GLY A 83 5.80 14.56 -10.72
N THR A 84 6.65 14.49 -11.75
CA THR A 84 6.27 14.19 -13.12
C THR A 84 6.68 12.78 -13.52
N SER A 85 5.87 12.14 -14.36
CA SER A 85 6.16 10.81 -14.89
C SER A 85 7.35 10.88 -15.85
N TYR A 86 8.39 10.09 -15.58
CA TYR A 86 9.56 9.98 -16.45
C TYR A 86 9.22 9.51 -17.88
N LEU A 87 8.17 8.69 -18.05
CA LEU A 87 7.78 8.12 -19.35
C LEU A 87 6.96 9.09 -20.21
N ASN A 88 6.03 9.83 -19.58
CA ASN A 88 5.04 10.61 -20.32
C ASN A 88 5.19 12.13 -20.09
N GLY A 89 5.94 12.55 -19.08
CA GLY A 89 6.15 13.97 -18.73
C GLY A 89 4.95 14.64 -18.05
N ARG A 90 3.83 13.92 -17.89
CA ARG A 90 2.62 14.41 -17.20
C ARG A 90 2.81 14.35 -15.68
N SER A 91 2.12 15.21 -14.94
CA SER A 91 2.12 15.16 -13.47
C SER A 91 1.50 13.85 -12.97
N VAL A 92 2.14 13.25 -11.96
CA VAL A 92 1.68 11.99 -11.37
C VAL A 92 0.33 12.17 -10.67
N SER A 93 0.07 13.34 -10.08
CA SER A 93 -1.21 13.68 -9.45
C SER A 93 -2.39 13.60 -10.43
N THR A 94 -2.21 14.07 -11.67
CA THR A 94 -3.25 13.97 -12.71
C THR A 94 -3.52 12.52 -13.08
N LEU A 95 -2.46 11.72 -13.25
CA LEU A 95 -2.57 10.29 -13.57
C LEU A 95 -3.27 9.51 -12.44
N ILE A 96 -2.95 9.82 -11.19
CA ILE A 96 -3.63 9.24 -10.01
C ILE A 96 -5.11 9.63 -10.02
N ARG A 97 -5.46 10.87 -10.36
CA ARG A 97 -6.87 11.30 -10.41
C ARG A 97 -7.64 10.59 -11.53
N GLU A 98 -7.03 10.48 -12.71
CA GLU A 98 -7.61 9.79 -13.87
C GLU A 98 -7.85 8.29 -13.58
N ARG A 99 -6.89 7.60 -12.95
CA ARG A 99 -6.96 6.14 -12.69
C ARG A 99 -7.57 5.77 -11.34
N GLY A 100 -7.50 6.69 -10.39
CA GLY A 100 -7.93 6.50 -9.01
C GLY A 100 -9.44 6.28 -8.91
N GLY A 101 -10.22 6.99 -9.73
CA GLY A 101 -11.68 6.82 -9.78
C GLY A 101 -12.10 5.39 -10.14
N ALA A 102 -11.48 4.81 -11.17
CA ALA A 102 -11.77 3.43 -11.60
C ALA A 102 -11.36 2.40 -10.54
N SER A 103 -10.18 2.58 -9.92
CA SER A 103 -9.70 1.67 -8.87
C SER A 103 -10.57 1.74 -7.61
N LEU A 104 -11.03 2.94 -7.24
CA LEU A 104 -11.95 3.14 -6.13
C LEU A 104 -13.31 2.50 -6.41
N ALA A 105 -13.85 2.66 -7.61
CA ALA A 105 -15.11 2.04 -8.00
C ALA A 105 -15.03 0.51 -7.94
N LEU A 106 -13.95 -0.08 -8.45
CA LEU A 106 -13.69 -1.52 -8.38
C LEU A 106 -13.49 -2.01 -6.94
N GLY A 107 -12.70 -1.29 -6.15
CA GLY A 107 -12.47 -1.63 -4.75
C GLY A 107 -13.76 -1.54 -3.92
N ALA A 108 -14.57 -0.52 -4.15
CA ALA A 108 -15.85 -0.32 -3.49
C ALA A 108 -16.86 -1.42 -3.86
N SER A 109 -16.99 -1.74 -5.15
CA SER A 109 -17.91 -2.80 -5.59
C SER A 109 -17.50 -4.16 -5.04
N ALA A 110 -16.21 -4.50 -5.09
CA ALA A 110 -15.69 -5.72 -4.49
C ALA A 110 -15.93 -5.77 -2.98
N SER A 111 -15.71 -4.66 -2.27
CA SER A 111 -15.94 -4.58 -0.81
C SER A 111 -17.40 -4.78 -0.46
N VAL A 112 -18.32 -4.18 -1.22
CA VAL A 112 -19.77 -4.36 -1.02
C VAL A 112 -20.14 -5.83 -1.21
N LEU A 113 -19.69 -6.46 -2.30
CA LEU A 113 -19.94 -7.88 -2.54
C LEU A 113 -19.40 -8.76 -1.41
N LEU A 114 -18.18 -8.48 -0.95
CA LEU A 114 -17.53 -9.25 0.11
C LEU A 114 -18.28 -9.12 1.44
N VAL A 115 -18.75 -7.91 1.78
CA VAL A 115 -19.58 -7.68 2.97
C VAL A 115 -20.91 -8.43 2.86
N VAL A 116 -21.60 -8.36 1.72
CA VAL A 116 -22.87 -9.07 1.51
C VAL A 116 -22.69 -10.58 1.66
N ILE A 117 -21.66 -11.14 1.02
CA ILE A 117 -21.35 -12.58 1.10
C ILE A 117 -20.97 -12.97 2.53
N ALA A 118 -20.09 -12.21 3.19
CA ALA A 118 -19.63 -12.51 4.54
C ALA A 118 -20.77 -12.47 5.56
N LEU A 119 -21.68 -11.48 5.45
CA LEU A 119 -22.86 -11.38 6.28
C LEU A 119 -23.83 -12.53 6.01
N GLY A 120 -24.10 -12.85 4.74
CA GLY A 120 -24.98 -13.95 4.34
C GLY A 120 -24.48 -15.31 4.86
N LEU A 121 -23.19 -15.61 4.66
CA LEU A 121 -22.56 -16.82 5.18
C LEU A 121 -22.53 -16.84 6.71
N GLY A 122 -22.24 -15.71 7.36
CA GLY A 122 -22.24 -15.58 8.81
C GLY A 122 -23.61 -15.89 9.42
N ILE A 123 -24.68 -15.37 8.83
CA ILE A 123 -26.05 -15.65 9.27
C ILE A 123 -26.41 -17.12 9.01
N TYR A 124 -26.10 -17.66 7.83
CA TYR A 124 -26.38 -19.06 7.50
C TYR A 124 -25.68 -20.04 8.47
N VAL A 125 -24.40 -19.82 8.75
CA VAL A 125 -23.65 -20.61 9.74
C VAL A 125 -24.24 -20.41 11.14
N GLY A 126 -24.58 -19.19 11.53
CA GLY A 126 -25.22 -18.93 12.84
C GLY A 126 -26.54 -19.69 13.04
N CYS A 127 -27.41 -19.68 12.03
CA CYS A 127 -28.70 -20.37 12.08
C CYS A 127 -28.56 -21.91 12.09
N THR A 128 -27.60 -22.46 11.36
CA THR A 128 -27.34 -23.91 11.37
C THR A 128 -26.69 -24.39 12.68
N GLN A 129 -25.83 -23.57 13.28
CA GLN A 129 -25.23 -23.84 14.60
C GLN A 129 -26.24 -23.70 15.74
N ALA A 130 -27.23 -22.80 15.62
CA ALA A 130 -28.32 -22.68 16.61
C ALA A 130 -29.21 -23.93 16.68
N VAL A 131 -29.34 -24.68 15.58
CA VAL A 131 -30.07 -25.96 15.54
C VAL A 131 -29.25 -27.11 16.12
N SER A 132 -27.93 -27.11 16.02
CA SER A 132 -27.06 -28.16 16.58
C SER A 132 -26.66 -27.96 18.05
N SER A 133 -26.85 -26.77 18.60
CA SER A 133 -26.39 -26.41 19.95
C SER A 133 -27.38 -26.64 21.09
N THR A 134 -28.58 -27.19 20.83
CA THR A 134 -29.47 -27.71 21.89
C THR A 134 -28.89 -28.95 22.61
N GLY A 135 -27.75 -29.50 22.15
CA GLY A 135 -27.10 -30.66 22.78
C GLY A 135 -25.58 -30.61 22.93
N ALA A 136 -24.90 -29.54 22.52
CA ALA A 136 -23.44 -29.46 22.63
C ALA A 136 -23.01 -28.10 23.14
N SER A 137 -22.70 -28.06 24.43
CA SER A 137 -21.87 -27.03 25.04
C SER A 137 -20.74 -26.64 24.09
N VAL A 138 -20.62 -25.35 23.80
CA VAL A 138 -19.44 -24.73 23.21
C VAL A 138 -18.29 -24.93 24.22
N PHE A 139 -17.70 -26.11 24.19
CA PHE A 139 -16.51 -26.49 24.94
C PHE A 139 -15.31 -25.97 24.13
N PHE A 140 -14.91 -24.74 24.41
CA PHE A 140 -13.60 -24.20 24.04
C PHE A 140 -12.59 -24.69 25.10
N PRO A 141 -11.73 -25.69 24.86
CA PRO A 141 -11.03 -26.43 25.94
C PRO A 141 -9.87 -25.71 26.65
N TRP A 142 -9.69 -24.40 26.44
CA TRP A 142 -8.49 -23.68 26.93
C TRP A 142 -8.53 -23.33 28.43
N ASP A 143 -9.69 -23.42 29.09
CA ASP A 143 -9.86 -23.10 30.52
C ASP A 143 -9.65 -24.29 31.47
N SER A 144 -9.52 -25.51 30.94
CA SER A 144 -9.42 -26.76 31.71
C SER A 144 -8.14 -26.93 32.56
N TRP A 145 -7.15 -26.04 32.44
CA TRP A 145 -5.91 -26.10 33.22
C TRP A 145 -5.99 -25.35 34.55
N ARG A 146 -7.04 -24.55 34.78
CA ARG A 146 -7.11 -23.63 35.93
C ARG A 146 -7.60 -24.29 37.23
N TYR A 147 -8.03 -25.55 37.20
CA TYR A 147 -8.70 -26.22 38.33
C TYR A 147 -7.98 -27.49 38.83
N ARG A 148 -6.73 -27.74 38.44
CA ARG A 148 -6.02 -28.99 38.79
C ARG A 148 -5.18 -28.95 40.08
N ASN A 149 -5.13 -27.80 40.79
CA ASN A 149 -4.23 -27.58 41.94
C ASN A 149 -4.90 -26.92 43.16
N LEU A 150 -6.17 -27.22 43.45
CA LEU A 150 -6.80 -26.94 44.75
C LEU A 150 -7.50 -28.21 45.22
#